data_AF-A0A7U2N131-F1
#
_entry.id   AF-A0A7U2N131-F1
#
_cell.length_a   1.000
_cell.length_b   1.000
_cell.length_c   1.000
_cell.angle_alpha   90.00
_cell.angle_beta   90.00
_cell.angle_gamma   90.00
#
_symmetry.space_group_name_H-M   'P 1'
#
loop_
_entity.id
_entity.type
_entity.pdbx_description
1 polymer ?
#
loop_
_entity_poly.entity_id
_entity_poly.type
_entity_poly.pdbx_seq_one_letter_code
_entity_poly.pdbx_strand_id
1 'polypeptide(L)'
;MWSRQQHRHTLEIELLIQHHGQSLPITANVAKAAASAFAGVTMVELLIRYRGESQPITEDVVKAAAMNYESCHEDWGLQTMGVLLRHRAKDLPISDDVVSAAAANTKRYGYICMALLIKHRGDSSTNRSRY
;
A
#
# COMPACT_ATOMS: atom_id res chain seq x y z
N MET A 1 -21.11 -13.93 0.70
CA MET A 1 -20.90 -14.27 -0.73
C MET A 1 -19.62 -13.65 -1.33
N TRP A 2 -19.03 -12.62 -0.72
CA TRP A 2 -17.85 -11.91 -1.24
C TRP A 2 -16.50 -12.61 -1.04
N SER A 3 -16.36 -13.44 0.00
CA SER A 3 -15.13 -14.18 0.32
C SER A 3 -14.66 -15.14 -0.80
N ARG A 4 -15.57 -15.71 -1.59
CA ARG A 4 -15.24 -16.64 -2.70
C ARG A 4 -14.67 -15.94 -3.93
N GLN A 5 -15.12 -14.72 -4.23
CA GLN A 5 -14.60 -13.90 -5.33
C GLN A 5 -13.19 -13.38 -5.00
N GLN A 6 -12.98 -12.94 -3.76
CA GLN A 6 -11.69 -12.44 -3.27
C GLN A 6 -10.60 -13.53 -3.28
N HIS A 7 -10.92 -14.76 -2.86
CA HIS A 7 -10.00 -15.89 -2.95
C HIS A 7 -9.60 -16.20 -4.40
N ARG A 8 -10.52 -16.03 -5.37
CA ARG A 8 -10.23 -16.35 -6.77
C ARG A 8 -9.19 -15.39 -7.37
N HIS A 9 -9.32 -14.09 -7.14
CA HIS A 9 -8.37 -13.09 -7.64
C HIS A 9 -6.98 -13.21 -6.99
N THR A 10 -6.93 -13.56 -5.70
CA THR A 10 -5.65 -13.83 -5.03
C THR A 10 -4.96 -15.06 -5.61
N LEU A 11 -5.70 -16.15 -5.86
CA LEU A 11 -5.14 -17.38 -6.43
C LEU A 11 -4.61 -17.19 -7.85
N GLU A 12 -5.27 -16.38 -8.68
CA GLU A 12 -4.82 -16.07 -10.06
C GLU A 12 -3.46 -15.36 -10.06
N ILE A 13 -3.25 -14.40 -9.15
CA ILE A 13 -1.96 -13.70 -9.01
C ILE A 13 -0.89 -14.61 -8.42
N GLU A 14 -1.22 -15.44 -7.43
CA GLU A 14 -0.28 -16.44 -6.89
C GLU A 14 0.19 -17.41 -7.97
N LEU A 15 -0.72 -17.90 -8.81
CA LEU A 15 -0.39 -18.76 -9.94
C LEU A 15 0.48 -18.06 -10.99
N LEU A 16 0.15 -16.81 -11.33
CA LEU A 16 0.96 -16.01 -12.26
C LEU A 16 2.39 -15.84 -11.74
N ILE A 17 2.54 -15.57 -10.44
CA ILE A 17 3.85 -15.40 -9.82
C ILE A 17 4.58 -16.75 -9.69
N GLN A 18 3.89 -17.86 -9.41
CA GLN A 18 4.51 -19.18 -9.42
C GLN A 18 5.01 -19.59 -10.81
N HIS A 19 4.25 -19.30 -11.86
CA HIS A 19 4.59 -19.69 -13.24
C HIS A 19 5.63 -18.76 -13.90
N HIS A 20 5.59 -17.45 -13.63
CA HIS A 20 6.50 -16.49 -14.26
C HIS A 20 7.58 -15.95 -13.32
N GLY A 21 7.49 -16.19 -12.00
CA GLY A 21 8.53 -15.90 -11.01
C GLY A 21 9.10 -14.49 -11.11
N GLN A 22 10.42 -14.41 -11.34
CA GLN A 22 11.16 -13.15 -11.51
C GLN A 22 10.97 -12.48 -12.88
N SER A 23 10.39 -13.18 -13.86
CA SER A 23 10.14 -12.66 -15.22
C SER A 23 8.92 -11.74 -15.30
N LEU A 24 8.05 -11.77 -14.29
CA LEU A 24 6.83 -10.98 -14.28
C LEU A 24 7.16 -9.49 -14.01
N PRO A 25 6.96 -8.57 -14.97
CA PRO A 25 7.35 -7.18 -14.81
C PRO A 25 6.40 -6.47 -13.84
N ILE A 26 6.78 -6.40 -12.56
CA ILE A 26 6.07 -5.60 -11.57
C ILE A 26 6.55 -4.16 -11.71
N THR A 27 5.82 -3.39 -12.52
CA THR A 27 6.08 -1.96 -12.72
C THR A 27 5.41 -1.12 -11.63
N ALA A 28 5.80 0.15 -11.51
CA ALA A 28 5.13 1.10 -10.62
C ALA A 28 3.61 1.20 -10.91
N ASN A 29 3.21 1.06 -12.18
CA ASN A 29 1.78 1.06 -12.55
C ASN A 29 1.03 -0.16 -12.03
N VAL A 30 1.65 -1.34 -12.03
CA VAL A 30 1.07 -2.56 -11.43
C VAL A 30 0.93 -2.39 -9.93
N ALA A 31 1.97 -1.86 -9.26
CA ALA A 31 1.93 -1.57 -7.83
C ALA A 31 0.86 -0.52 -7.48
N LYS A 32 0.71 0.53 -8.30
CA LYS A 32 -0.32 1.57 -8.15
C LYS A 32 -1.72 0.99 -8.29
N ALA A 33 -1.94 0.18 -9.33
CA ALA A 33 -3.22 -0.50 -9.56
C ALA A 33 -3.57 -1.41 -8.39
N ALA A 34 -2.61 -2.19 -7.88
CA ALA A 34 -2.77 -3.01 -6.69
C ALA A 34 -3.15 -2.17 -5.46
N ALA A 35 -2.45 -1.07 -5.20
CA ALA A 35 -2.74 -0.18 -4.07
C ALA A 35 -4.13 0.46 -4.12
N SER A 36 -4.66 0.72 -5.32
CA SER A 36 -6.01 1.25 -5.54
C SER A 36 -7.11 0.18 -5.66
N ALA A 37 -6.76 -1.10 -5.68
CA ALA A 37 -7.72 -2.17 -5.92
C ALA A 37 -8.57 -2.45 -4.68
N PHE A 38 -9.76 -3.03 -4.91
CA PHE A 38 -10.58 -3.64 -3.87
C PHE A 38 -9.70 -4.68 -3.12
N ALA A 39 -9.20 -5.73 -3.76
CA ALA A 39 -8.28 -6.69 -3.10
C ALA A 39 -6.84 -6.16 -2.84
N GLY A 40 -6.65 -4.84 -2.75
CA GLY A 40 -5.35 -4.18 -2.75
C GLY A 40 -4.43 -4.57 -1.60
N VAL A 41 -4.98 -4.86 -0.43
CA VAL A 41 -4.20 -5.30 0.75
C VAL A 41 -3.42 -6.57 0.43
N THR A 42 -4.13 -7.62 -0.01
CA THR A 42 -3.53 -8.92 -0.33
C THR A 42 -2.58 -8.80 -1.51
N MET A 43 -2.96 -8.04 -2.55
CA MET A 43 -2.10 -7.84 -3.72
C MET A 43 -0.79 -7.13 -3.34
N VAL A 44 -0.84 -6.02 -2.59
CA VAL A 44 0.34 -5.27 -2.17
C VAL A 44 1.22 -6.11 -1.25
N GLU A 45 0.64 -6.86 -0.31
CA GLU A 45 1.39 -7.75 0.57
C GLU A 45 2.11 -8.86 -0.22
N LEU A 46 1.43 -9.44 -1.21
CA LEU A 46 1.98 -10.52 -2.02
C LEU A 46 3.08 -10.02 -2.95
N LEU A 47 2.90 -8.84 -3.55
CA LEU A 47 3.96 -8.16 -4.28
C LEU A 47 5.19 -8.00 -3.37
N ILE A 48 5.05 -7.32 -2.24
CA ILE A 48 6.14 -7.06 -1.29
C ILE A 48 6.87 -8.36 -0.88
N ARG A 49 6.15 -9.45 -0.59
CA ARG A 49 6.77 -10.73 -0.23
C ARG A 49 7.60 -11.34 -1.39
N TYR A 50 7.19 -11.14 -2.64
CA TYR A 50 7.82 -11.79 -3.79
C TYR A 50 8.99 -11.03 -4.43
N ARG A 51 9.07 -9.70 -4.35
CA ARG A 51 10.27 -8.95 -4.78
C ARG A 51 11.01 -8.25 -3.65
N GLY A 52 10.55 -8.35 -2.40
CA GLY A 52 11.23 -7.80 -1.24
C GLY A 52 11.51 -6.31 -1.43
N GLU A 53 12.80 -5.94 -1.41
CA GLU A 53 13.28 -4.57 -1.58
C GLU A 53 13.24 -4.04 -3.03
N SER A 54 13.17 -4.94 -4.02
CA SER A 54 13.22 -4.60 -5.46
C SER A 54 11.90 -4.06 -6.04
N GLN A 55 10.82 -4.04 -5.24
CA GLN A 55 9.56 -3.44 -5.70
C GLN A 55 9.67 -1.92 -5.95
N PRO A 56 9.14 -1.41 -7.06
CA PRO A 56 8.96 0.02 -7.27
C PRO A 56 7.76 0.53 -6.46
N ILE A 57 7.91 0.67 -5.14
CA ILE A 57 6.98 1.46 -4.32
C ILE A 57 7.33 2.93 -4.54
N THR A 58 6.63 3.57 -5.47
CA THR A 58 6.79 5.00 -5.76
C THR A 58 5.79 5.82 -4.97
N GLU A 59 6.01 7.14 -4.91
CA GLU A 59 5.09 8.09 -4.30
C GLU A 59 3.64 7.93 -4.80
N ASP A 60 3.50 7.67 -6.10
CA ASP A 60 2.22 7.41 -6.76
C ASP A 60 1.47 6.18 -6.21
N VAL A 61 2.21 5.13 -5.83
CA VAL A 61 1.65 3.93 -5.20
C VAL A 61 1.14 4.28 -3.80
N VAL A 62 1.89 5.09 -3.06
CA VAL A 62 1.51 5.54 -1.71
C VAL A 62 0.30 6.48 -1.79
N LYS A 63 0.25 7.41 -2.75
CA LYS A 63 -0.92 8.25 -3.03
C LYS A 63 -2.15 7.41 -3.34
N ALA A 64 -2.01 6.40 -4.19
CA ALA A 64 -3.11 5.51 -4.54
C ALA A 64 -3.66 4.76 -3.31
N ALA A 65 -2.78 4.24 -2.45
CA ALA A 65 -3.20 3.60 -1.20
C ALA A 65 -3.89 4.58 -0.23
N ALA A 66 -3.35 5.79 -0.08
CA ALA A 66 -3.90 6.83 0.80
C ALA A 66 -5.27 7.36 0.33
N MET A 67 -5.49 7.41 -0.99
CA MET A 67 -6.74 7.82 -1.60
C MET A 67 -7.72 6.66 -1.82
N ASN A 68 -7.35 5.41 -1.53
CA ASN A 68 -8.25 4.28 -1.74
C ASN A 68 -9.43 4.36 -0.75
N TYR A 69 -10.61 4.61 -1.29
CA TYR A 69 -11.81 4.91 -0.52
C TYR A 69 -12.56 3.65 -0.09
N GLU A 70 -13.32 3.81 0.99
CA GLU A 70 -14.26 2.84 1.54
C GLU A 70 -15.28 2.40 0.49
N SER A 71 -15.06 1.22 -0.09
CA SER A 71 -16.17 0.42 -0.57
C SER A 71 -16.84 -0.19 0.65
N CYS A 72 -17.99 0.39 0.99
CA CYS A 72 -19.02 -0.11 1.91
C CYS A 72 -18.59 -1.33 2.72
N HIS A 73 -18.21 -1.08 3.99
CA HIS A 73 -18.10 -2.02 5.10
C HIS A 73 -16.70 -2.44 5.57
N GLU A 74 -15.61 -2.11 4.87
CA GLU A 74 -14.26 -2.49 5.36
C GLU A 74 -13.15 -1.49 5.02
N ASP A 75 -12.22 -1.30 5.98
CA ASP A 75 -11.12 -0.31 5.98
C ASP A 75 -9.93 -0.69 5.07
N TRP A 76 -10.19 -0.93 3.79
CA TRP A 76 -9.23 -1.55 2.87
C TRP A 76 -8.06 -0.64 2.49
N GLY A 77 -8.33 0.65 2.28
CA GLY A 77 -7.27 1.65 2.09
C GLY A 77 -6.34 1.76 3.30
N LEU A 78 -6.91 1.71 4.51
CA LEU A 78 -6.15 1.75 5.76
C LEU A 78 -5.25 0.52 5.93
N GLN A 79 -5.79 -0.67 5.68
CA GLN A 79 -5.02 -1.90 5.74
C GLN A 79 -3.88 -1.91 4.70
N THR A 80 -4.13 -1.39 3.50
CA THR A 80 -3.12 -1.28 2.44
C THR A 80 -1.98 -0.34 2.87
N MET A 81 -2.32 0.84 3.42
CA MET A 81 -1.34 1.76 4.01
C MET A 81 -0.59 1.12 5.19
N GLY A 82 -1.27 0.32 6.01
CA GLY A 82 -0.66 -0.43 7.12
C GLY A 82 0.37 -1.46 6.65
N VAL A 83 0.09 -2.19 5.56
CA VAL A 83 1.03 -3.13 4.94
C VAL A 83 2.25 -2.39 4.40
N LEU A 84 2.03 -1.28 3.68
CA LEU A 84 3.12 -0.44 3.15
C LEU A 84 4.02 0.07 4.27
N LEU A 85 3.45 0.63 5.34
CA LEU A 85 4.21 1.12 6.49
C LEU A 85 4.94 -0.01 7.24
N ARG A 86 4.33 -1.20 7.39
CA ARG A 86 4.96 -2.32 8.09
C ARG A 86 6.18 -2.86 7.34
N HIS A 87 6.08 -2.99 6.03
CA HIS A 87 7.11 -3.64 5.23
C HIS A 87 8.13 -2.66 4.65
N ARG A 88 7.76 -1.39 4.46
CA ARG A 88 8.59 -0.38 3.78
C ARG A 88 8.67 0.93 4.54
N ALA A 89 8.43 0.94 5.85
CA ALA A 89 8.52 2.12 6.72
C ALA A 89 9.72 3.02 6.40
N LYS A 90 10.94 2.46 6.36
CA LYS A 90 12.16 3.27 6.18
C LYS A 90 12.33 3.85 4.77
N ASP A 91 11.74 3.22 3.77
CA ASP A 91 11.95 3.54 2.35
C ASP A 91 10.69 4.08 1.68
N LEU A 92 9.63 4.35 2.45
CA LEU A 92 8.36 4.79 1.89
C LEU A 92 8.49 6.25 1.45
N PRO A 93 8.27 6.58 0.16
CA PRO A 93 8.31 7.95 -0.31
C PRO A 93 7.08 8.72 0.18
N ILE A 94 7.19 9.36 1.35
CA ILE A 94 6.14 10.20 1.95
C ILE A 94 6.48 11.67 1.72
N SER A 95 6.02 12.19 0.59
CA SER A 95 6.07 13.61 0.24
C SER A 95 4.92 14.41 0.86
N ASP A 96 4.98 15.73 0.77
CA ASP A 96 3.87 16.60 1.18
C ASP A 96 2.63 16.41 0.28
N ASP A 97 2.82 15.97 -0.97
CA ASP A 97 1.70 15.62 -1.85
C ASP A 97 1.00 14.34 -1.39
N VAL A 98 1.72 13.35 -0.85
CA VAL A 98 1.12 12.14 -0.25
C VAL A 98 0.27 12.52 0.95
N VAL A 99 0.78 13.41 1.80
CA VAL A 99 0.05 13.95 2.95
C VAL A 99 -1.18 14.73 2.48
N SER A 100 -1.04 15.56 1.44
CA SER A 100 -2.14 16.32 0.85
C SER A 100 -3.21 15.40 0.24
N ALA A 101 -2.81 14.32 -0.42
CA ALA A 101 -3.72 13.32 -0.96
C ALA A 101 -4.49 12.58 0.14
N ALA A 102 -3.81 12.23 1.25
CA ALA A 102 -4.46 11.64 2.42
C ALA A 102 -5.44 12.62 3.08
N ALA A 103 -5.08 13.91 3.19
CA ALA A 103 -5.95 14.95 3.73
C ALA A 103 -7.16 15.26 2.84
N ALA A 104 -7.00 15.18 1.52
CA ALA A 104 -8.07 15.35 0.54
C ALA A 104 -9.09 14.21 0.58
N ASN A 105 -8.77 13.08 1.20
CA ASN A 105 -9.69 11.98 1.42
C ASN A 105 -10.68 12.35 2.55
N THR A 106 -11.77 13.05 2.19
CA THR A 106 -12.77 13.58 3.14
C THR A 106 -13.64 12.51 3.83
N LYS A 107 -13.40 11.23 3.54
CA LYS A 107 -14.06 10.10 4.21
C LYS A 107 -13.37 9.77 5.52
N ARG A 108 -13.94 8.80 6.25
CA ARG A 108 -13.44 8.34 7.57
C ARG A 108 -11.98 7.84 7.53
N TYR A 109 -11.41 7.60 6.36
CA TYR A 109 -10.03 7.12 6.25
C TYR A 109 -8.98 8.20 6.14
N GLY A 110 -9.29 9.38 5.61
CA GLY A 110 -8.28 10.43 5.46
C GLY A 110 -7.65 10.83 6.78
N TYR A 111 -8.46 10.99 7.84
CA TYR A 111 -7.95 11.37 9.16
C TYR A 111 -7.07 10.28 9.80
N ILE A 112 -7.40 8.99 9.61
CA ILE A 112 -6.61 7.87 10.14
C ILE A 112 -5.29 7.75 9.37
N CYS A 113 -5.33 7.83 8.04
CA CYS A 113 -4.14 7.85 7.20
C CYS A 113 -3.22 9.02 7.58
N MET A 114 -3.76 10.23 7.78
CA MET A 114 -3.01 11.37 8.26
C MET A 114 -2.34 11.12 9.61
N ALA A 115 -3.07 10.54 10.58
CA ALA A 115 -2.52 10.19 11.88
C ALA A 115 -1.36 9.18 11.78
N LEU A 116 -1.47 8.17 10.90
CA LEU A 116 -0.41 7.21 10.63
C LEU A 116 0.83 7.85 10.00
N LEU A 117 0.64 8.74 9.01
CA LEU A 117 1.73 9.46 8.36
C LEU A 117 2.47 10.39 9.33
N ILE A 118 1.73 11.09 10.21
CA ILE A 118 2.30 11.96 11.25
C ILE A 118 3.14 11.15 12.23
N LYS A 119 2.60 10.02 12.74
CA LYS A 119 3.34 9.12 13.63
C LYS A 119 4.64 8.64 12.97
N HIS A 120 4.56 8.27 11.71
CA HIS A 120 5.70 7.79 10.95
C HIS A 120 6.78 8.87 10.72
N ARG A 121 6.41 10.13 10.43
CA ARG A 121 7.38 11.24 10.37
C ARG A 121 7.99 11.57 11.73
N GLY A 122 7.20 11.48 12.81
CA GLY A 122 7.68 11.66 14.19
C GLY A 122 8.75 10.64 14.59
N ASP A 123 8.51 9.35 14.32
CA ASP A 123 9.47 8.27 14.59
C ASP A 123 10.73 8.38 13.71
N SER A 124 10.60 8.91 12.49
CA SER A 124 11.74 9.14 11.59
C SER A 124 12.65 10.29 12.05
N SER A 125 12.08 11.31 12.71
CA SER A 125 12.83 12.48 13.22
C SER A 125 13.55 12.21 14.55
N THR A 126 13.03 11.30 15.37
CA THR A 126 13.62 10.96 16.68
C THR A 126 14.87 10.07 16.58
N ASN A 127 15.09 9.39 15.45
CA ASN A 127 16.31 8.59 15.22
C ASN A 127 17.50 9.38 14.64
N ARG A 128 17.39 10.71 14.49
CA ARG A 128 18.48 11.58 14.03
C ARG A 128 19.22 12.32 15.16
N SER A 129 18.79 12.18 16.41
CA SER A 129 19.38 12.86 17.58
C SER A 129 20.04 11.88 18.56
N ARG A 130 20.85 10.95 18.06
CA ARG A 130 21.77 10.15 18.87
C ARG A 130 23.09 9.94 18.15
N TYR A 131 23.84 11.02 17.90
CA TYR A 131 25.30 11.04 17.79
C TYR A 131 25.78 12.44 18.17
#